data_AF-A0A351C5R9-F1
#
_entry.id   AF-A0A351C5R9-F1
#
_cell.length_a   1.000
_cell.length_b   1.000
_cell.length_c   1.000
_cell.angle_alpha   90.00
_cell.angle_beta   90.00
_cell.angle_gamma   90.00
#
_symmetry.space_group_name_H-M   'P 1'
#
loop_
_entity.id
_entity.type
_entity.pdbx_description
1 polymer ?
#
loop_
_entity_poly.entity_id
_entity_poly.type
_entity_poly.pdbx_seq_one_letter_code
_entity_poly.pdbx_strand_id
1 'polypeptide(L)'
;LIFISAIMAAHEQILPVLSPTAKTAFNTMYHLLPNFVEVVIIQAQLVTGEAVASWYSLISSILFGAVIYGLGFIWFNRRDF
;
A
#
# COMPACT_ATOMS: atom_id res chain seq x y z
N LEU A 1 -1.99 6.09 8.29
CA LEU A 1 -1.48 5.32 7.11
C LEU A 1 -0.06 5.71 6.75
N ILE A 2 0.30 7.00 6.64
CA ILE A 2 1.66 7.44 6.27
C ILE A 2 2.76 6.79 7.14
N PHE A 3 2.61 6.82 8.46
CA PHE A 3 3.57 6.16 9.38
C PHE A 3 3.66 4.64 9.19
N ILE A 4 2.54 3.97 8.91
CA ILE A 4 2.51 2.52 8.66
C ILE A 4 3.18 2.22 7.31
N SER A 5 2.97 3.06 6.29
CA SER A 5 3.63 2.94 4.99
C SER A 5 5.14 3.11 5.07
N ALA A 6 5.65 4.01 5.92
CA ALA A 6 7.09 4.12 6.15
C ALA A 6 7.68 2.84 6.76
N ILE A 7 6.98 2.21 7.70
CA ILE A 7 7.39 0.92 8.27
C ILE A 7 7.32 -0.17 7.19
N MET A 8 6.26 -0.20 6.37
CA MET A 8 6.10 -1.16 5.28
C MET A 8 7.16 -0.99 4.17
N ALA A 9 7.65 0.22 3.91
CA ALA A 9 8.72 0.45 2.94
C ALA A 9 10.05 -0.21 3.35
N ALA A 10 10.28 -0.43 4.65
CA ALA A 10 11.43 -1.18 5.16
C ALA A 10 11.18 -2.71 5.16
N HIS A 11 10.22 -3.20 4.36
CA HIS A 11 9.77 -4.60 4.34
C HIS A 11 10.91 -5.61 4.18
N GLU A 12 11.85 -5.39 3.27
CA GLU A 12 12.99 -6.29 3.04
C GLU A 12 13.91 -6.42 4.27
N GLN A 13 14.00 -5.37 5.08
CA GLN A 13 14.85 -5.31 6.27
C GLN A 13 14.14 -5.88 7.49
N ILE A 14 12.81 -5.76 7.55
CA ILE A 14 11.98 -6.17 8.69
C ILE A 14 11.57 -7.64 8.60
N LEU A 15 11.24 -8.15 7.41
CA LEU A 15 10.80 -9.55 7.25
C LEU A 15 11.74 -10.62 7.85
N PRO A 16 13.08 -10.50 7.78
CA PRO A 16 14.00 -11.51 8.29
C PRO A 16 14.04 -11.59 9.83
N VAL A 17 13.71 -10.49 10.51
CA VAL A 17 13.79 -10.38 11.98
C VAL A 17 12.47 -10.68 12.69
N LEU A 18 11.38 -10.85 11.92
CA LEU A 18 10.05 -11.15 12.46
C LEU A 18 9.85 -12.65 12.73
N SER A 19 9.11 -12.94 13.80
CA SER A 19 8.59 -14.29 14.03
C SER A 19 7.61 -14.69 12.93
N PRO A 20 7.39 -16.00 12.66
CA PRO A 20 6.54 -16.45 11.55
C PRO A 20 5.11 -15.85 11.54
N THR A 21 4.50 -15.72 12.72
CA THR A 21 3.18 -15.12 12.89
C THR A 21 3.20 -13.62 12.56
N ALA A 22 4.19 -12.89 13.08
CA ALA A 22 4.34 -11.46 12.82
C ALA A 22 4.68 -11.21 11.35
N LYS A 23 5.48 -12.08 10.73
CA LYS A 23 5.81 -12.06 9.31
C LYS A 23 4.54 -12.17 8.45
N THR A 24 3.64 -13.09 8.80
CA THR A 24 2.37 -13.27 8.09
C THR A 24 1.47 -12.05 8.22
N ALA A 25 1.34 -11.51 9.43
CA ALA A 25 0.57 -10.28 9.67
C ALA A 25 1.15 -9.09 8.90
N PHE A 26 2.47 -8.90 8.96
CA PHE A 26 3.18 -7.83 8.26
C PHE A 26 3.02 -7.94 6.75
N ASN A 27 3.19 -9.15 6.20
CA ASN A 27 3.03 -9.39 4.76
C ASN A 27 1.58 -9.14 4.32
N THR A 28 0.61 -9.53 5.13
CA THR A 28 -0.81 -9.24 4.89
C THR A 28 -1.08 -7.73 4.85
N MET A 29 -0.54 -6.99 5.83
CA MET A 29 -0.65 -5.53 5.86
C MET A 29 0.01 -4.88 4.65
N TYR A 30 1.20 -5.36 4.26
CA TYR A 30 1.94 -4.86 3.09
C TYR A 30 1.14 -4.99 1.78
N HIS A 31 0.36 -6.06 1.64
CA HIS A 31 -0.44 -6.30 0.43
C HIS A 31 -1.82 -5.64 0.46
N LEU A 32 -2.41 -5.47 1.65
CA LEU A 32 -3.77 -4.93 1.79
C LEU A 32 -3.81 -3.41 1.97
N LEU A 33 -2.77 -2.80 2.51
CA LEU A 33 -2.74 -1.36 2.78
C LEU A 33 -2.03 -0.60 1.65
N PRO A 34 -2.47 0.63 1.34
CA PRO A 34 -1.79 1.46 0.35
C PRO A 34 -0.39 1.86 0.84
N ASN A 35 0.61 1.63 -0.02
CA ASN A 35 2.01 1.92 0.29
C ASN A 35 2.47 3.24 -0.33
N PHE A 36 2.06 4.34 0.30
CA PHE A 36 2.32 5.71 -0.17
C PHE A 36 3.80 6.05 -0.34
N VAL A 37 4.68 5.54 0.53
CA VAL A 37 6.13 5.81 0.44
C VAL A 37 6.72 5.21 -0.84
N GLU A 38 6.37 3.98 -1.18
CA GLU A 38 6.83 3.36 -2.43
C GLU A 38 6.27 4.07 -3.67
N VAL A 39 5.03 4.58 -3.61
CA VAL A 39 4.47 5.42 -4.68
C VAL A 39 5.27 6.73 -4.86
N VAL A 40 5.74 7.34 -3.78
CA VAL A 40 6.63 8.52 -3.86
C VAL A 40 7.98 8.16 -4.47
N ILE A 41 8.51 6.97 -4.19
CA ILE A 41 9.75 6.47 -4.83
C ILE A 41 9.54 6.31 -6.35
N ILE A 42 8.42 5.73 -6.78
CA ILE A 42 8.06 5.63 -8.21
C ILE A 42 8.02 7.03 -8.85
N GLN A 43 7.40 8.02 -8.18
CA GLN A 43 7.37 9.39 -8.67
C GLN A 43 8.78 9.96 -8.83
N ALA A 44 9.66 9.74 -7.85
CA ALA A 44 11.05 10.19 -7.93
C ALA A 44 11.78 9.56 -9.12
N GLN A 45 11.64 8.24 -9.33
CA GLN A 45 12.23 7.52 -10.48
C GLN A 45 11.75 8.09 -11.82
N LEU A 46 10.45 8.36 -11.95
CA LEU A 46 9.89 8.97 -13.17
C LEU A 46 10.43 10.38 -13.42
N VAL A 47 10.62 11.17 -12.36
CA VAL A 47 11.17 12.54 -12.47
C VAL A 47 12.66 12.54 -12.81
N THR A 48 13.42 11.59 -12.30
CA THR A 48 14.87 11.45 -12.61
C THR A 48 15.14 10.72 -13.93
N GLY A 49 14.10 10.18 -14.58
CA GLY A 49 14.23 9.39 -15.80
C GLY A 49 14.79 8.00 -15.57
N GLU A 50 14.79 7.53 -14.32
CA GLU A 50 15.20 6.16 -13.98
C GLU A 50 14.10 5.15 -14.32
N ALA A 51 14.50 3.91 -14.56
CA ALA A 51 13.56 2.82 -14.77
C ALA A 51 12.80 2.52 -13.47
N VAL A 52 11.47 2.44 -13.56
CA VAL A 52 10.63 2.08 -12.41
C VAL A 52 10.85 0.62 -12.04
N ALA A 53 11.31 0.36 -10.82
CA ALA A 53 11.67 -0.98 -10.36
C ALA A 53 10.44 -1.89 -10.18
N SER A 54 9.33 -1.35 -9.69
CA SER A 54 8.08 -2.08 -9.51
C SER A 54 6.88 -1.14 -9.52
N TRP A 55 5.85 -1.50 -10.28
CA TRP A 55 4.56 -0.79 -10.31
C TRP A 55 3.55 -1.32 -9.29
N TYR A 56 3.93 -2.38 -8.55
CA TYR A 56 3.03 -3.08 -7.62
C TYR A 56 2.35 -2.13 -6.63
N SER A 57 3.13 -1.26 -5.99
CA SER A 57 2.68 -0.35 -4.93
C SER A 57 1.68 0.69 -5.43
N LEU A 58 1.81 1.11 -6.70
CA LEU A 58 0.85 2.00 -7.34
C LEU A 58 -0.46 1.26 -7.62
N ILE A 59 -0.39 0.09 -8.24
CA ILE A 59 -1.57 -0.70 -8.62
C ILE A 59 -2.35 -1.13 -7.37
N SER A 60 -1.67 -1.65 -6.35
CA SER A 60 -2.31 -2.07 -5.09
C SER A 60 -3.00 -0.90 -4.38
N SER A 61 -2.37 0.28 -4.39
CA SER A 61 -2.96 1.50 -3.81
C SER A 61 -4.20 1.97 -4.58
N ILE A 62 -4.18 1.90 -5.92
CA ILE A 62 -5.36 2.22 -6.75
C ILE A 62 -6.50 1.24 -6.48
N LEU A 63 -6.20 -0.07 -6.41
CA LEU A 63 -7.19 -1.10 -6.10
C LEU A 63 -7.80 -0.90 -4.72
N PHE A 64 -6.97 -0.62 -3.71
CA PHE A 64 -7.45 -0.28 -2.37
C PHE A 64 -8.40 0.92 -2.41
N GLY A 65 -8.01 2.00 -3.10
CA GLY A 65 -8.85 3.17 -3.30
C GLY A 65 -10.19 2.81 -3.93
N ALA A 66 -10.17 2.07 -5.04
CA ALA A 66 -11.39 1.64 -5.74
C ALA A 66 -12.32 0.82 -4.85
N VAL A 67 -11.78 -0.09 -4.03
CA VAL A 67 -12.57 -0.88 -3.07
C VAL A 67 -13.18 0.01 -2.00
N ILE A 68 -12.41 0.87 -1.35
CA ILE A 68 -12.91 1.72 -0.27
C ILE A 68 -13.95 2.73 -0.79
N TYR A 69 -13.70 3.37 -1.94
CA TYR A 69 -14.66 4.27 -2.57
C TYR A 69 -15.93 3.53 -3.03
N GLY A 70 -15.79 2.32 -3.59
CA GLY A 70 -16.92 1.49 -3.97
C GLY A 70 -17.79 1.09 -2.78
N LEU A 71 -17.15 0.66 -1.68
CA LEU A 71 -17.85 0.36 -0.42
C LEU A 71 -18.53 1.60 0.14
N GLY A 72 -17.86 2.74 0.15
CA GLY A 72 -18.44 4.02 0.55
C GLY A 72 -19.67 4.37 -0.29
N PHE A 73 -19.57 4.31 -1.61
CA PHE A 73 -20.67 4.56 -2.53
C PHE A 73 -21.87 3.65 -2.28
N ILE A 74 -21.65 2.34 -2.11
CA ILE A 74 -22.72 1.39 -1.78
C ILE A 74 -23.36 1.75 -0.45
N TRP A 75 -22.56 2.08 0.57
CA TRP A 75 -23.08 2.32 1.92
C TRP A 75 -23.85 3.64 2.00
N PHE A 76 -23.38 4.68 1.32
CA PHE A 76 -24.06 5.96 1.19
C PHE A 76 -25.37 5.83 0.40
N ASN A 77 -25.39 5.13 -0.74
CA ASN A 77 -26.64 4.93 -1.48
C ASN A 77 -27.68 4.07 -0.75
N ARG A 78 -27.25 3.26 0.23
CA ARG A 78 -28.15 2.44 1.05
C ARG A 78 -28.67 3.15 2.29
N ARG A 79 -28.09 4.27 2.68
CA ARG A 79 -28.59 5.11 3.77
C ARG A 79 -29.26 6.33 3.16
N ASP A 80 -30.59 6.36 3.23
CA ASP A 80 -31.34 7.61 3.13
C ASP A 80 -30.92 8.49 4.32
N PHE A 81 -30.08 9.49 4.06
CA PHE A 81 -29.79 10.58 5.00
C PHE A 81 -30.82 11.69 4.82
#